data_AF-A0A4Q7N585-F1
#
_entry.id   AF-A0A4Q7N585-F1
#
_cell.length_a   1.000
_cell.length_b   1.000
_cell.length_c   1.000
_cell.angle_alpha   90.00
_cell.angle_beta   90.00
_cell.angle_gamma   90.00
#
_symmetry.space_group_name_H-M   'P 1'
#
loop_
_entity.id
_entity.type
_entity.pdbx_description
1 polymer ?
#
loop_
_entity_poly.entity_id
_entity_poly.type
_entity_poly.pdbx_seq_one_letter_code
_entity_poly.pdbx_strand_id
1 'polypeptide(L)'
;MKRYFLFFGMAASMALPSCVKNPYLTEDKFLNEPNAAKTWASGIKRQLATTTNAVVVNAELISDNYFNNYTQNSKVFDIPQIDYFDVDVNTSQVEVQRLREMAVYGLGKVVPVDPAATAQDKAIMYFALAYSYLLSGEMFVALPISAHGEVLSSEQLLQKALTLWDDAIANEPDATKKIAYTLLKARTYYRLGDATNASNLATQVLAQKNVLLQVQYDGQNNGVTNEMQTGTFVAQPNRFAPLPRLDFLDPKYFNTGVAAAEQKPIAIAKGEEAYLIIAESQIAANDFPAARQTMKNMISEVVSLRTITAVDDSKETRNGGNRKDYPLTAVKVKFDENDSPRDGYVLNRTTGKVNAYTVSGTKVTDADLDAAATQDDMMYILYRLRQEIFMSEGRRMADLGIKFPVSQTEQLNNPHVKDEHIKKQLPSFIPLNRGMDDFTVEAGTGTVTMRYDMNKVLVQNKSAKEIFPFLN
;
A
#
# COMPACT_ATOMS: atom_id res chain seq x y z
N MET A 1 -53.60 -6.58 -46.57
CA MET A 1 -52.71 -7.54 -45.89
C MET A 1 -51.26 -7.47 -46.40
N LYS A 2 -50.60 -6.30 -46.34
CA LYS A 2 -49.21 -6.11 -46.85
C LYS A 2 -48.44 -5.02 -46.06
N ARG A 3 -48.67 -4.91 -44.75
CA ARG A 3 -47.98 -3.93 -43.87
C ARG A 3 -47.56 -4.46 -42.49
N TYR A 4 -47.48 -5.79 -42.32
CA TYR A 4 -47.07 -6.42 -41.04
C TYR A 4 -45.88 -7.38 -41.15
N PHE A 5 -45.15 -7.40 -42.26
CA PHE A 5 -43.97 -8.27 -42.42
C PHE A 5 -42.62 -7.54 -42.43
N LEU A 6 -42.60 -6.22 -42.26
CA LEU A 6 -41.37 -5.40 -42.28
C LEU A 6 -40.83 -5.00 -40.90
N PHE A 7 -41.51 -5.38 -39.81
CA PHE A 7 -41.03 -5.10 -38.44
C PHE A 7 -40.37 -6.28 -37.73
N PHE A 8 -40.35 -7.48 -38.34
CA PHE A 8 -39.70 -8.65 -37.75
C PHE A 8 -38.25 -8.87 -38.22
N GLY A 9 -37.78 -8.12 -39.22
CA GLY A 9 -36.40 -8.24 -39.75
C GLY A 9 -35.36 -7.30 -39.11
N MET A 10 -35.79 -6.30 -38.33
CA MET A 10 -34.89 -5.25 -37.83
C MET A 10 -34.77 -5.21 -36.29
N ALA A 11 -35.55 -6.02 -35.58
CA ALA A 11 -35.50 -6.14 -34.11
C ALA A 11 -34.63 -7.31 -33.61
N ALA A 12 -34.13 -8.18 -34.51
CA ALA A 12 -33.31 -9.34 -34.16
C ALA A 12 -31.79 -9.09 -34.22
N SER A 13 -31.34 -7.88 -34.58
CA SER A 13 -29.91 -7.54 -34.68
C SER A 13 -29.36 -6.72 -33.50
N MET A 14 -30.17 -6.39 -32.49
CA MET A 14 -29.75 -5.58 -31.33
C MET A 14 -29.73 -6.33 -29.99
N ALA A 15 -29.86 -7.67 -29.99
CA ALA A 15 -29.94 -8.47 -28.77
C ALA A 15 -28.95 -9.65 -28.75
N LEU A 16 -27.73 -9.44 -29.19
CA LEU A 16 -26.61 -10.32 -28.84
C LEU A 16 -25.47 -9.44 -28.32
N PRO A 17 -25.01 -9.61 -27.06
CA PRO A 17 -23.71 -9.07 -26.69
C PRO A 17 -22.72 -9.78 -27.60
N SER A 18 -22.21 -9.09 -28.61
CA SER A 18 -21.11 -9.61 -29.40
C SER A 18 -19.93 -9.70 -28.44
N CYS A 19 -19.74 -10.86 -27.81
CA CYS A 19 -18.42 -11.35 -27.45
C CYS A 19 -17.62 -11.25 -28.74
N VAL A 20 -16.84 -10.18 -28.89
CA VAL A 20 -15.87 -10.06 -29.97
C VAL A 20 -14.81 -11.11 -29.66
N LYS A 21 -15.05 -12.36 -30.08
CA LYS A 21 -14.05 -13.41 -30.08
C LYS A 21 -13.05 -13.02 -31.16
N ASN A 22 -11.88 -12.54 -30.74
CA ASN A 22 -10.77 -12.41 -31.67
C ASN A 22 -10.46 -13.82 -32.22
N PRO A 23 -10.70 -14.11 -33.51
CA PRO A 23 -10.52 -15.46 -34.05
C PRO A 23 -9.05 -15.92 -34.01
N TYR A 24 -8.12 -14.99 -33.77
CA TYR A 24 -6.68 -15.25 -33.66
C TYR A 24 -6.19 -15.42 -32.21
N LEU A 25 -6.96 -15.01 -31.21
CA LEU A 25 -6.62 -15.11 -29.78
C LEU A 25 -7.80 -15.73 -29.02
N THR A 26 -7.82 -17.06 -28.97
CA THR A 26 -8.76 -17.83 -28.15
C THR A 26 -8.06 -18.42 -26.94
N GLU A 27 -8.81 -18.73 -25.88
CA GLU A 27 -8.31 -19.42 -24.69
C GLU A 27 -7.62 -20.73 -25.07
N ASP A 28 -8.27 -21.55 -25.89
CA ASP A 28 -7.71 -22.82 -26.38
C ASP A 28 -6.39 -22.61 -27.14
N LYS A 29 -6.28 -21.55 -27.95
CA LYS A 29 -5.02 -21.26 -28.65
C LYS A 29 -3.93 -20.91 -27.65
N PHE A 30 -4.20 -19.99 -26.73
CA PHE A 30 -3.23 -19.59 -25.72
C PHE A 30 -2.75 -20.76 -24.85
N LEU A 31 -3.66 -21.61 -24.39
CA LEU A 31 -3.34 -22.76 -23.55
C LEU A 31 -2.48 -23.82 -24.27
N ASN A 32 -2.52 -23.85 -25.61
CA ASN A 32 -1.71 -24.75 -26.44
C ASN A 32 -0.40 -24.12 -26.95
N GLU A 33 -0.13 -22.85 -26.63
CA GLU A 33 1.16 -22.22 -26.98
C GLU A 33 2.28 -22.71 -26.05
N PRO A 34 3.51 -22.87 -26.55
CA PRO A 34 4.66 -23.21 -25.70
C PRO A 34 4.92 -22.15 -24.62
N ASN A 35 5.23 -22.57 -23.40
CA ASN A 35 5.53 -21.70 -22.25
C ASN A 35 4.36 -20.77 -21.86
N ALA A 36 3.12 -21.25 -21.99
CA ALA A 36 1.92 -20.53 -21.58
C ALA A 36 2.00 -20.08 -20.11
N ALA A 37 2.55 -20.89 -19.20
CA ALA A 37 2.70 -20.57 -17.79
C ALA A 37 3.65 -19.39 -17.56
N LYS A 38 4.78 -19.34 -18.27
CA LYS A 38 5.74 -18.23 -18.20
C LYS A 38 5.15 -16.92 -18.72
N THR A 39 4.40 -16.99 -19.83
CA THR A 39 3.70 -15.84 -20.40
C THR A 39 2.63 -15.34 -19.44
N TRP A 40 1.85 -16.25 -18.84
CA TRP A 40 0.84 -15.93 -17.84
C TRP A 40 1.44 -15.30 -16.58
N ALA A 41 2.54 -15.85 -16.07
CA ALA A 41 3.26 -15.30 -14.92
C ALA A 41 3.77 -13.87 -15.20
N SER A 42 4.14 -13.56 -16.44
CA SER A 42 4.51 -12.20 -16.86
C SER A 42 3.28 -11.27 -16.88
N GLY A 43 2.13 -11.76 -17.34
CA GLY A 43 0.84 -11.07 -17.22
C GLY A 43 0.44 -10.77 -15.77
N ILE A 44 0.65 -11.72 -14.85
CA ILE A 44 0.42 -11.53 -13.42
C ILE A 44 1.32 -10.45 -12.83
N LYS A 45 2.60 -10.37 -13.23
CA LYS A 45 3.50 -9.28 -12.77
C LYS A 45 3.00 -7.91 -13.22
N ARG A 46 2.50 -7.81 -14.46
CA ARG A 46 1.86 -6.57 -14.95
C ARG A 46 0.61 -6.24 -14.13
N GLN A 47 -0.25 -7.23 -13.87
CA GLN A 47 -1.45 -7.04 -13.05
C GLN A 47 -1.11 -6.65 -11.60
N LEU A 48 -0.02 -7.18 -11.04
CA LEU A 48 0.48 -6.80 -9.72
C LEU A 48 0.86 -5.30 -9.68
N ALA A 49 1.51 -4.77 -10.73
CA ALA A 49 1.79 -3.35 -10.85
C ALA A 49 0.52 -2.50 -10.92
N THR A 50 -0.47 -2.91 -11.73
CA THR A 50 -1.78 -2.23 -11.79
C THR A 50 -2.50 -2.26 -10.44
N THR A 51 -2.50 -3.41 -9.76
CA THR A 51 -3.11 -3.59 -8.44
C THR A 51 -2.42 -2.71 -7.41
N THR A 52 -1.08 -2.66 -7.43
CA THR A 52 -0.28 -1.86 -6.50
C THR A 52 -0.58 -0.36 -6.65
N ASN A 53 -0.70 0.15 -7.88
CA ASN A 53 -1.14 1.54 -8.10
C ASN A 53 -2.52 1.81 -7.49
N ALA A 54 -3.49 0.93 -7.76
CA ALA A 54 -4.87 1.12 -7.29
C ALA A 54 -4.95 1.14 -5.75
N VAL A 55 -4.19 0.28 -5.07
CA VAL A 55 -4.23 0.19 -3.61
C VAL A 55 -3.39 1.25 -2.92
N VAL A 56 -2.16 1.51 -3.40
CA VAL A 56 -1.23 2.41 -2.71
C VAL A 56 -1.71 3.86 -2.77
N VAL A 57 -2.11 4.34 -3.95
CA VAL A 57 -2.56 5.73 -4.11
C VAL A 57 -3.73 6.03 -3.18
N ASN A 58 -4.72 5.14 -3.14
CA ASN A 58 -5.93 5.32 -2.33
C ASN A 58 -5.65 5.17 -0.84
N ALA A 59 -4.80 4.22 -0.44
CA ALA A 59 -4.40 4.06 0.96
C ALA A 59 -3.59 5.26 1.48
N GLU A 60 -2.72 5.85 0.65
CA GLU A 60 -1.94 7.03 1.04
C GLU A 60 -2.83 8.28 1.17
N LEU A 61 -3.79 8.48 0.27
CA LEU A 61 -4.74 9.61 0.31
C LEU A 61 -5.73 9.59 1.49
N ILE A 62 -6.04 8.41 2.03
CA ILE A 62 -6.90 8.25 3.21
C ILE A 62 -6.12 8.48 4.50
N SER A 63 -4.79 8.45 4.42
CA SER A 63 -3.91 8.50 5.58
C SER A 63 -3.31 9.89 5.81
N ASP A 64 -2.68 10.07 6.98
CA ASP A 64 -1.91 11.26 7.34
C ASP A 64 -0.50 11.27 6.73
N ASN A 65 -0.33 10.75 5.50
CA ASN A 65 0.96 10.79 4.79
C ASN A 65 1.01 11.90 3.74
N TYR A 66 -0.04 12.00 2.94
CA TYR A 66 -0.17 12.95 1.84
C TYR A 66 -1.56 13.54 1.86
N PHE A 67 -1.68 14.84 1.60
CA PHE A 67 -2.97 15.43 1.28
C PHE A 67 -3.15 15.58 -0.23
N ASN A 68 -4.41 15.56 -0.65
CA ASN A 68 -4.81 15.83 -2.02
C ASN A 68 -4.61 17.32 -2.36
N ASN A 69 -3.50 17.64 -3.05
CA ASN A 69 -3.15 19.01 -3.39
C ASN A 69 -3.87 19.46 -4.67
N TYR A 70 -3.79 18.67 -5.74
CA TYR A 70 -4.44 19.00 -7.01
C TYR A 70 -4.65 17.75 -7.88
N THR A 71 -5.75 17.00 -7.68
CA THR A 71 -6.01 15.76 -8.43
C THR A 71 -7.45 15.62 -8.95
N GLN A 72 -7.62 14.64 -9.84
CA GLN A 72 -8.92 14.06 -10.20
C GLN A 72 -9.27 12.83 -9.32
N ASN A 73 -8.37 12.40 -8.43
CA ASN A 73 -8.65 11.31 -7.49
C ASN A 73 -9.61 11.78 -6.40
N SER A 74 -10.27 10.84 -5.72
CA SER A 74 -11.27 11.16 -4.70
C SER A 74 -10.74 12.15 -3.67
N LYS A 75 -11.31 13.37 -3.69
CA LYS A 75 -11.07 14.40 -2.67
C LYS A 75 -11.74 14.03 -1.35
N VAL A 76 -12.66 13.05 -1.36
CA VAL A 76 -13.40 12.66 -0.17
C VAL A 76 -12.64 11.68 0.72
N PHE A 77 -11.61 11.03 0.17
CA PHE A 77 -10.68 10.20 0.95
C PHE A 77 -9.82 11.03 1.93
N ASP A 78 -9.50 12.29 1.58
CA ASP A 78 -8.83 13.30 2.45
C ASP A 78 -9.72 13.74 3.64
N ILE A 79 -11.05 13.50 3.59
CA ILE A 79 -12.03 13.79 4.67
C ILE A 79 -12.58 12.51 5.33
N PRO A 80 -11.81 11.42 5.34
CA PRO A 80 -12.22 10.02 5.50
C PRO A 80 -13.67 9.61 5.13
N GLN A 81 -14.25 10.23 4.11
CA GLN A 81 -15.56 9.83 3.60
C GLN A 81 -15.40 8.73 2.55
N ILE A 82 -15.40 7.49 3.04
CA ILE A 82 -15.31 6.27 2.23
C ILE A 82 -16.72 5.72 1.98
N ASP A 83 -17.30 6.05 0.84
CA ASP A 83 -18.61 5.52 0.46
C ASP A 83 -18.47 4.28 -0.43
N TYR A 84 -19.32 3.28 -0.24
CA TYR A 84 -19.24 2.02 -1.01
C TYR A 84 -19.56 2.19 -2.50
N PHE A 85 -20.21 3.30 -2.89
CA PHE A 85 -20.46 3.66 -4.28
C PHE A 85 -19.34 4.54 -4.90
N ASP A 86 -18.27 4.83 -4.16
CA ASP A 86 -17.12 5.56 -4.69
C ASP A 86 -16.38 4.67 -5.73
N VAL A 87 -16.00 5.28 -6.85
CA VAL A 87 -15.27 4.65 -7.94
C VAL A 87 -13.89 4.18 -7.49
N ASP A 88 -13.24 4.89 -6.57
CA ASP A 88 -11.90 4.53 -6.08
C ASP A 88 -11.95 3.30 -5.15
N VAL A 89 -13.02 3.13 -4.37
CA VAL A 89 -13.30 1.89 -3.61
C VAL A 89 -13.49 0.73 -4.58
N ASN A 90 -14.34 0.93 -5.60
CA ASN A 90 -14.60 -0.10 -6.60
C ASN A 90 -13.34 -0.49 -7.39
N THR A 91 -12.53 0.48 -7.79
CA THR A 91 -11.30 0.25 -8.55
C THR A 91 -10.28 -0.56 -7.73
N SER A 92 -10.08 -0.17 -6.47
CA SER A 92 -9.19 -0.91 -5.56
C SER A 92 -9.65 -2.36 -5.40
N GLN A 93 -10.96 -2.58 -5.20
CA GLN A 93 -11.52 -3.92 -5.08
C GLN A 93 -11.34 -4.75 -6.36
N VAL A 94 -11.69 -4.20 -7.53
CA VAL A 94 -11.63 -4.91 -8.81
C VAL A 94 -10.21 -5.32 -9.16
N GLU A 95 -9.21 -4.47 -8.93
CA GLU A 95 -7.83 -4.81 -9.27
C GLU A 95 -7.25 -5.89 -8.34
N VAL A 96 -7.60 -5.88 -7.04
CA VAL A 96 -7.26 -6.96 -6.10
C VAL A 96 -7.92 -8.28 -6.51
N GLN A 97 -9.21 -8.24 -6.87
CA GLN A 97 -9.93 -9.42 -7.37
C GLN A 97 -9.33 -9.94 -8.69
N ARG A 98 -8.97 -9.06 -9.64
CA ARG A 98 -8.29 -9.49 -10.89
C ARG A 98 -6.99 -10.21 -10.62
N LEU A 99 -6.15 -9.69 -9.71
CA LEU A 99 -4.90 -10.34 -9.36
C LEU A 99 -5.16 -11.76 -8.83
N ARG A 100 -6.16 -11.91 -7.95
CA ARG A 100 -6.60 -13.20 -7.41
C ARG A 100 -7.08 -14.14 -8.51
N GLU A 101 -8.04 -13.72 -9.33
CA GLU A 101 -8.64 -14.57 -10.37
C GLU A 101 -7.60 -14.99 -11.42
N MET A 102 -6.68 -14.09 -11.80
CA MET A 102 -5.57 -14.45 -12.69
C MET A 102 -4.66 -15.52 -12.08
N ALA A 103 -4.37 -15.43 -10.78
CA ALA A 103 -3.56 -16.43 -10.09
C ALA A 103 -4.28 -17.79 -9.96
N VAL A 104 -5.58 -17.78 -9.61
CA VAL A 104 -6.43 -18.98 -9.55
C VAL A 104 -6.49 -19.66 -10.91
N TYR A 105 -6.76 -18.90 -11.98
CA TYR A 105 -6.79 -19.42 -13.33
C TYR A 105 -5.42 -19.96 -13.77
N GLY A 106 -4.33 -19.24 -13.44
CA GLY A 106 -2.97 -19.68 -13.73
C GLY A 106 -2.66 -21.06 -13.13
N LEU A 107 -2.95 -21.24 -11.83
CA LEU A 107 -2.71 -22.48 -11.11
C LEU A 107 -3.65 -23.62 -11.56
N GLY A 108 -4.93 -23.31 -11.80
CA GLY A 108 -5.95 -24.32 -12.08
C GLY A 108 -6.12 -24.69 -13.55
N LYS A 109 -5.68 -23.85 -14.49
CA LYS A 109 -5.92 -24.02 -15.93
C LYS A 109 -4.66 -23.93 -16.78
N VAL A 110 -3.76 -22.97 -16.51
CA VAL A 110 -2.56 -22.76 -17.34
C VAL A 110 -1.44 -23.75 -16.99
N VAL A 111 -1.08 -23.84 -15.72
CA VAL A 111 0.00 -24.73 -15.25
C VAL A 111 -0.27 -26.21 -15.57
N PRO A 112 -1.49 -26.75 -15.43
CA PRO A 112 -1.73 -28.17 -15.71
C PRO A 112 -1.54 -28.58 -17.18
N VAL A 113 -1.67 -27.64 -18.12
CA VAL A 113 -1.58 -27.92 -19.57
C VAL A 113 -0.24 -27.51 -20.18
N ASP A 114 0.60 -26.77 -19.44
CA ASP A 114 1.94 -26.38 -19.88
C ASP A 114 3.01 -27.32 -19.28
N PRO A 115 3.52 -28.31 -20.04
CA PRO A 115 4.55 -29.22 -19.55
C PRO A 115 5.90 -28.53 -19.27
N ALA A 116 6.10 -27.30 -19.76
CA ALA A 116 7.29 -26.50 -19.50
C ALA A 116 7.16 -25.61 -18.25
N ALA A 117 6.04 -25.64 -17.54
CA ALA A 117 5.81 -24.82 -16.35
C ALA A 117 6.86 -25.09 -15.26
N THR A 118 7.58 -24.05 -14.85
CA THR A 118 8.64 -24.14 -13.85
C THR A 118 8.13 -23.92 -12.43
N ALA A 119 8.96 -24.25 -11.43
CA ALA A 119 8.68 -23.91 -10.03
C ALA A 119 8.55 -22.38 -9.85
N GLN A 120 9.35 -21.59 -10.56
CA GLN A 120 9.28 -20.13 -10.53
C GLN A 120 7.94 -19.60 -11.06
N ASP A 121 7.40 -20.17 -12.14
CA ASP A 121 6.11 -19.75 -12.69
C ASP A 121 4.98 -20.00 -11.68
N LYS A 122 5.00 -21.17 -11.02
CA LYS A 122 4.05 -21.51 -9.94
C LYS A 122 4.22 -20.59 -8.73
N ALA A 123 5.46 -20.29 -8.34
CA ALA A 123 5.75 -19.41 -7.21
C ALA A 123 5.15 -18.01 -7.41
N ILE A 124 5.24 -17.44 -8.61
CA ILE A 124 4.64 -16.13 -8.93
C ILE A 124 3.11 -16.18 -8.80
N MET A 125 2.48 -17.27 -9.23
CA MET A 125 1.03 -17.43 -9.14
C MET A 125 0.58 -17.59 -7.68
N TYR A 126 1.24 -18.45 -6.89
CA TYR A 126 0.96 -18.58 -5.47
C TYR A 126 1.22 -17.29 -4.70
N PHE A 127 2.32 -16.60 -5.00
CA PHE A 127 2.63 -15.28 -4.46
C PHE A 127 1.49 -14.30 -4.73
N ALA A 128 1.05 -14.17 -5.98
CA ALA A 128 0.00 -13.23 -6.35
C ALA A 128 -1.33 -13.57 -5.67
N LEU A 129 -1.63 -14.87 -5.54
CA LEU A 129 -2.82 -15.34 -4.85
C LEU A 129 -2.76 -15.00 -3.35
N ALA A 130 -1.66 -15.36 -2.67
CA ALA A 130 -1.45 -15.04 -1.26
C ALA A 130 -1.47 -13.53 -1.00
N TYR A 131 -0.80 -12.76 -1.84
CA TYR A 131 -0.73 -11.30 -1.73
C TYR A 131 -2.09 -10.63 -1.96
N SER A 132 -2.90 -11.15 -2.90
CA SER A 132 -4.27 -10.65 -3.10
C SER A 132 -5.13 -10.84 -1.85
N TYR A 133 -4.98 -11.97 -1.14
CA TYR A 133 -5.68 -12.22 0.12
C TYR A 133 -5.15 -11.37 1.27
N LEU A 134 -3.84 -11.14 1.33
CA LEU A 134 -3.23 -10.20 2.28
C LEU A 134 -3.81 -8.79 2.08
N LEU A 135 -3.80 -8.26 0.85
CA LEU A 135 -4.39 -6.96 0.54
C LEU A 135 -5.87 -6.92 0.87
N SER A 136 -6.61 -7.97 0.51
CA SER A 136 -8.05 -8.08 0.82
C SER A 136 -8.31 -7.97 2.33
N GLY A 137 -7.52 -8.68 3.13
CA GLY A 137 -7.63 -8.66 4.59
C GLY A 137 -7.16 -7.35 5.22
N GLU A 138 -6.08 -6.75 4.73
CA GLU A 138 -5.56 -5.49 5.26
C GLU A 138 -6.47 -4.30 4.95
N MET A 139 -7.06 -4.28 3.75
CA MET A 139 -7.69 -3.07 3.22
C MET A 139 -9.21 -3.09 3.21
N PHE A 140 -9.87 -4.24 3.27
CA PHE A 140 -11.32 -4.34 3.15
C PHE A 140 -11.93 -5.02 4.37
N VAL A 141 -13.16 -4.62 4.74
CA VAL A 141 -13.92 -5.26 5.82
C VAL A 141 -14.24 -6.72 5.51
N ALA A 142 -14.51 -6.99 4.23
CA ALA A 142 -14.81 -8.30 3.69
C ALA A 142 -14.66 -8.25 2.17
N LEU A 143 -14.40 -9.40 1.51
CA LEU A 143 -14.41 -9.53 0.05
C LEU A 143 -14.82 -10.95 -0.35
N PRO A 144 -15.47 -11.12 -1.52
CA PRO A 144 -15.74 -12.43 -2.08
C PRO A 144 -14.46 -13.07 -2.61
N ILE A 145 -14.37 -14.40 -2.53
CA ILE A 145 -13.20 -15.19 -2.95
C ILE A 145 -13.33 -15.79 -4.35
N SER A 146 -14.49 -15.66 -4.97
CA SER A 146 -14.79 -16.08 -6.33
C SER A 146 -15.92 -15.23 -6.91
N ALA A 147 -16.07 -15.24 -8.23
CA ALA A 147 -17.14 -14.51 -8.91
C ALA A 147 -18.53 -14.93 -8.37
N HIS A 148 -19.31 -13.95 -7.90
CA HIS A 148 -20.62 -14.16 -7.28
C HIS A 148 -20.62 -15.13 -6.09
N GLY A 149 -19.46 -15.37 -5.49
CA GLY A 149 -19.27 -16.33 -4.42
C GLY A 149 -19.49 -15.74 -3.03
N GLU A 150 -19.28 -16.59 -2.03
CA GLU A 150 -19.33 -16.21 -0.61
C GLU A 150 -18.36 -15.08 -0.30
N VAL A 151 -18.83 -14.12 0.50
CA VAL A 151 -18.06 -13.00 1.03
C VAL A 151 -17.45 -13.41 2.37
N LEU A 152 -16.12 -13.32 2.47
CA LEU A 152 -15.38 -13.65 3.70
C LEU A 152 -14.92 -12.39 4.41
N SER A 153 -14.85 -12.47 5.74
CA SER A 153 -14.31 -11.39 6.57
C SER A 153 -12.82 -11.16 6.31
N SER A 154 -12.35 -9.97 6.65
CA SER A 154 -10.92 -9.63 6.66
C SER A 154 -10.03 -10.70 7.31
N GLU A 155 -10.43 -11.21 8.48
CA GLU A 155 -9.67 -12.25 9.20
C GLU A 155 -9.62 -13.57 8.43
N GLN A 156 -10.76 -14.03 7.89
CA GLN A 156 -10.84 -15.25 7.10
C GLN A 156 -10.01 -15.15 5.81
N LEU A 157 -9.93 -13.96 5.21
CA LEU A 157 -9.09 -13.69 4.04
C LEU A 157 -7.60 -13.78 4.41
N LEU A 158 -7.18 -13.20 5.54
CA LEU A 158 -5.81 -13.33 6.04
C LEU A 158 -5.44 -14.79 6.34
N GLN A 159 -6.35 -15.56 6.95
CA GLN A 159 -6.16 -16.99 7.21
C GLN A 159 -5.94 -17.78 5.90
N LYS A 160 -6.67 -17.46 4.83
CA LYS A 160 -6.44 -18.06 3.50
C LYS A 160 -5.06 -17.77 2.95
N ALA A 161 -4.51 -16.58 3.18
CA ALA A 161 -3.19 -16.22 2.68
C ALA A 161 -2.08 -17.10 3.29
N LEU A 162 -2.22 -17.58 4.53
CA LEU A 162 -1.17 -18.31 5.25
C LEU A 162 -0.72 -19.59 4.54
N THR A 163 -1.65 -20.43 4.08
CA THR A 163 -1.29 -21.68 3.38
C THR A 163 -0.71 -21.39 1.99
N LEU A 164 -1.20 -20.34 1.33
CA LEU A 164 -0.70 -19.93 0.03
C LEU A 164 0.71 -19.35 0.11
N TRP A 165 1.07 -18.72 1.23
CA TRP A 165 2.46 -18.34 1.48
C TRP A 165 3.38 -19.56 1.58
N ASP A 166 2.92 -20.64 2.22
CA ASP A 166 3.69 -21.90 2.27
C ASP A 166 3.92 -22.46 0.87
N ASP A 167 2.89 -22.47 0.02
CA ASP A 167 3.00 -22.91 -1.37
C ASP A 167 3.96 -22.00 -2.19
N ALA A 168 3.86 -20.68 -2.00
CA ALA A 168 4.74 -19.72 -2.67
C ALA A 168 6.21 -19.90 -2.26
N ILE A 169 6.48 -20.05 -0.96
CA ILE A 169 7.84 -20.26 -0.41
C ILE A 169 8.41 -21.60 -0.87
N ALA A 170 7.59 -22.66 -0.91
CA ALA A 170 8.02 -23.99 -1.34
C ALA A 170 8.42 -24.01 -2.82
N ASN A 171 7.74 -23.24 -3.67
CA ASN A 171 7.98 -23.21 -5.12
C ASN A 171 9.01 -22.18 -5.57
N GLU A 172 9.30 -21.14 -4.78
CA GLU A 172 10.23 -20.07 -5.17
C GLU A 172 11.67 -20.60 -5.23
N PRO A 173 12.40 -20.56 -6.35
CA PRO A 173 13.80 -21.01 -6.37
C PRO A 173 14.78 -19.97 -5.79
N ASP A 174 14.44 -18.69 -5.77
CA ASP A 174 15.32 -17.61 -5.30
C ASP A 174 15.28 -17.47 -3.77
N ALA A 175 16.43 -17.70 -3.12
CA ALA A 175 16.53 -17.65 -1.66
C ALA A 175 16.19 -16.26 -1.07
N THR A 176 16.53 -15.16 -1.75
CA THR A 176 16.19 -13.81 -1.28
C THR A 176 14.69 -13.56 -1.37
N LYS A 177 14.04 -14.03 -2.45
CA LYS A 177 12.57 -13.93 -2.57
C LYS A 177 11.84 -14.82 -1.57
N LYS A 178 12.35 -16.02 -1.28
CA LYS A 178 11.82 -16.85 -0.19
C LYS A 178 11.75 -16.07 1.12
N ILE A 179 12.84 -15.40 1.50
CA ILE A 179 12.87 -14.59 2.72
C ILE A 179 11.86 -13.43 2.67
N ALA A 180 11.69 -12.77 1.52
CA ALA A 180 10.65 -11.77 1.37
C ALA A 180 9.23 -12.34 1.48
N TYR A 181 8.97 -13.54 0.97
CA TYR A 181 7.66 -14.22 1.14
C TYR A 181 7.44 -14.64 2.59
N THR A 182 8.49 -15.09 3.28
CA THR A 182 8.47 -15.35 4.73
C THR A 182 8.10 -14.09 5.51
N LEU A 183 8.65 -12.93 5.13
CA LEU A 183 8.28 -11.64 5.74
C LEU A 183 6.80 -11.28 5.50
N LEU A 184 6.27 -11.51 4.30
CA LEU A 184 4.85 -11.28 4.02
C LEU A 184 3.93 -12.23 4.79
N LYS A 185 4.38 -13.47 5.03
CA LYS A 185 3.71 -14.40 5.95
C LYS A 185 3.75 -13.87 7.40
N ALA A 186 4.89 -13.33 7.85
CA ALA A 186 5.00 -12.69 9.16
C ALA A 186 4.05 -11.49 9.29
N ARG A 187 3.94 -10.63 8.26
CA ARG A 187 2.93 -9.55 8.19
C ARG A 187 1.50 -10.10 8.27
N THR A 188 1.22 -11.22 7.62
CA THR A 188 -0.12 -11.84 7.67
C THR A 188 -0.46 -12.25 9.10
N TYR A 189 0.45 -12.91 9.81
CA TYR A 189 0.26 -13.22 11.23
C TYR A 189 0.18 -11.97 12.11
N TYR A 190 1.00 -10.95 11.82
CA TYR A 190 0.94 -9.65 12.49
C TYR A 190 -0.48 -9.06 12.39
N ARG A 191 -1.09 -9.05 11.20
CA ARG A 191 -2.46 -8.55 11.00
C ARG A 191 -3.55 -9.43 11.61
N LEU A 192 -3.24 -10.69 11.91
CA LEU A 192 -4.09 -11.61 12.68
C LEU A 192 -3.90 -11.47 14.20
N GLY A 193 -2.96 -10.63 14.66
CA GLY A 193 -2.62 -10.49 16.08
C GLY A 193 -1.82 -11.66 16.68
N ASP A 194 -1.31 -12.57 15.83
CA ASP A 194 -0.53 -13.73 16.28
C ASP A 194 0.94 -13.34 16.48
N ALA A 195 1.22 -12.77 17.66
CA ALA A 195 2.55 -12.27 18.02
C ALA A 195 3.63 -13.37 17.97
N THR A 196 3.28 -14.61 18.34
CA THR A 196 4.24 -15.73 18.37
C THR A 196 4.69 -16.10 16.97
N ASN A 197 3.75 -16.41 16.06
CA ASN A 197 4.12 -16.81 14.70
C ASN A 197 4.71 -15.64 13.90
N ALA A 198 4.18 -14.43 14.08
CA ALA A 198 4.73 -13.23 13.44
C ALA A 198 6.19 -12.98 13.87
N SER A 199 6.49 -13.02 15.17
CA SER A 199 7.84 -12.79 15.69
C SER A 199 8.81 -13.90 15.29
N ASN A 200 8.36 -15.16 15.27
CA ASN A 200 9.19 -16.29 14.84
C ASN A 200 9.63 -16.16 13.38
N LEU A 201 8.71 -15.82 12.48
CA LEU A 201 9.02 -15.63 11.07
C LEU A 201 9.83 -14.36 10.82
N ALA A 202 9.50 -13.26 11.51
CA ALA A 202 10.28 -12.02 11.45
C ALA A 202 11.74 -12.26 11.91
N THR A 203 11.95 -13.06 12.95
CA THR A 203 13.30 -13.42 13.42
C THR A 203 14.09 -14.18 12.36
N GLN A 204 13.45 -15.07 11.59
CA GLN A 204 14.10 -15.75 10.46
C GLN A 204 14.56 -14.78 9.37
N VAL A 205 13.77 -13.72 9.13
CA VAL A 205 14.08 -12.68 8.13
C VAL A 205 15.32 -11.85 8.54
N LEU A 206 15.55 -11.64 9.84
CA LEU A 206 16.68 -10.84 10.33
C LEU A 206 18.06 -11.38 9.94
N ALA A 207 18.15 -12.66 9.57
CA ALA A 207 19.39 -13.24 9.04
C ALA A 207 19.87 -12.54 7.74
N GLN A 208 18.97 -11.84 7.03
CA GLN A 208 19.27 -11.12 5.80
C GLN A 208 18.91 -9.63 5.92
N LYS A 209 19.94 -8.77 6.00
CA LYS A 209 19.77 -7.33 6.22
C LYS A 209 19.24 -6.55 5.02
N ASN A 210 19.42 -7.08 3.81
CA ASN A 210 19.05 -6.39 2.56
C ASN A 210 17.72 -6.87 1.96
N VAL A 211 16.85 -7.52 2.73
CA VAL A 211 15.55 -8.00 2.25
C VAL A 211 14.77 -6.86 1.62
N LEU A 212 14.41 -7.05 0.36
CA LEU A 212 13.66 -6.09 -0.44
C LEU A 212 12.95 -6.83 -1.59
N LEU A 213 11.63 -6.75 -1.60
CA LEU A 213 10.78 -7.17 -2.70
C LEU A 213 9.99 -5.96 -3.20
N GLN A 214 10.05 -5.75 -4.51
CA GLN A 214 9.62 -4.54 -5.16
C GLN A 214 8.78 -4.87 -6.40
N VAL A 215 7.69 -4.12 -6.56
CA VAL A 215 6.86 -4.15 -7.76
C VAL A 215 7.47 -3.21 -8.78
N GLN A 216 7.83 -3.77 -9.93
CA GLN A 216 8.46 -3.06 -11.03
C GLN A 216 7.39 -2.47 -11.96
N TYR A 217 7.72 -1.34 -12.55
CA TYR A 217 6.88 -0.59 -13.48
C TYR A 217 7.62 -0.40 -14.81
N ASP A 218 6.86 -0.25 -15.89
CA ASP A 218 7.38 0.04 -17.21
C ASP A 218 6.50 1.12 -17.83
N GLY A 219 7.04 2.33 -17.97
CA GLY A 219 6.32 3.45 -18.56
C GLY A 219 6.42 3.52 -20.08
N GLN A 220 7.14 2.61 -20.72
CA GLN A 220 7.31 2.56 -22.18
C GLN A 220 6.26 1.65 -22.82
N ASN A 221 6.02 1.80 -24.13
CA ASN A 221 5.20 0.90 -24.94
C ASN A 221 3.80 0.57 -24.37
N ASN A 222 3.10 1.56 -23.80
CA ASN A 222 1.82 1.39 -23.11
C ASN A 222 1.86 0.42 -21.91
N GLY A 223 3.01 0.32 -21.25
CA GLY A 223 3.17 -0.38 -19.98
C GLY A 223 2.50 0.34 -18.80
N VAL A 224 2.69 -0.19 -17.59
CA VAL A 224 2.13 0.37 -16.36
C VAL A 224 3.13 1.34 -15.74
N THR A 225 2.78 2.61 -15.64
CA THR A 225 3.54 3.65 -14.92
C THR A 225 3.25 3.62 -13.42
N ASN A 226 4.21 4.01 -12.59
CA ASN A 226 4.02 4.23 -11.15
C ASN A 226 3.22 5.54 -10.95
N GLU A 227 1.99 5.41 -10.45
CA GLU A 227 1.11 6.57 -10.26
C GLU A 227 1.54 7.46 -9.08
N MET A 228 2.17 6.90 -8.05
CA MET A 228 2.76 7.72 -6.97
C MET A 228 3.88 8.59 -7.51
N GLN A 229 4.78 8.07 -8.35
CA GLN A 229 5.80 8.88 -9.01
C GLN A 229 5.19 10.01 -9.85
N THR A 230 4.13 9.69 -10.60
CA THR A 230 3.40 10.69 -11.36
C THR A 230 2.84 11.78 -10.44
N GLY A 231 2.21 11.37 -9.33
CA GLY A 231 1.52 12.28 -8.44
C GLY A 231 2.43 13.14 -7.56
N THR A 232 3.58 12.61 -7.12
CA THR A 232 4.48 13.31 -6.20
C THR A 232 5.62 14.02 -6.90
N PHE A 233 6.00 13.66 -8.14
CA PHE A 233 7.18 14.22 -8.79
C PHE A 233 6.97 14.71 -10.23
N VAL A 234 6.29 13.92 -11.09
CA VAL A 234 6.22 14.23 -12.53
C VAL A 234 5.18 15.31 -12.84
N ALA A 235 3.98 15.21 -12.27
CA ALA A 235 2.89 16.12 -12.57
C ALA A 235 3.06 17.47 -11.85
N GLN A 236 2.75 18.57 -12.56
CA GLN A 236 2.72 19.92 -12.02
C GLN A 236 1.34 20.57 -12.23
N PRO A 237 0.73 21.21 -11.21
CA PRO A 237 1.20 21.20 -9.84
C PRO A 237 1.20 19.79 -9.24
N ASN A 238 2.07 19.53 -8.26
CA ASN A 238 2.16 18.21 -7.63
C ASN A 238 0.77 17.79 -7.15
N ARG A 239 0.33 16.60 -7.57
CA ARG A 239 -1.00 16.07 -7.28
C ARG A 239 -1.17 15.81 -5.79
N PHE A 240 -0.13 15.24 -5.20
CA PHE A 240 -0.03 14.97 -3.77
C PHE A 240 1.08 15.81 -3.16
N ALA A 241 0.87 16.28 -1.94
CA ALA A 241 1.90 16.91 -1.15
C ALA A 241 1.98 16.19 0.20
N PRO A 242 3.19 15.81 0.67
CA PRO A 242 3.35 15.17 1.96
C PRO A 242 2.91 16.10 3.08
N LEU A 243 2.60 15.56 4.25
CA LEU A 243 2.51 16.41 5.44
C LEU A 243 3.87 17.07 5.70
N PRO A 244 3.91 18.31 6.23
CA PRO A 244 5.17 19.01 6.55
C PRO A 244 6.15 18.20 7.41
N ARG A 245 5.66 17.32 8.30
CA ARG A 245 6.47 16.40 9.11
C ARG A 245 7.07 15.20 8.34
N LEU A 246 6.67 15.00 7.09
CA LEU A 246 7.15 13.93 6.21
C LEU A 246 7.82 14.46 4.95
N ASP A 247 7.87 15.78 4.76
CA ASP A 247 8.41 16.42 3.57
C ASP A 247 9.86 15.98 3.25
N PHE A 248 10.69 15.70 4.26
CA PHE A 248 12.06 15.22 4.09
C PHE A 248 12.19 13.85 3.41
N LEU A 249 11.12 13.07 3.36
CA LEU A 249 11.06 11.76 2.70
C LEU A 249 10.58 11.87 1.25
N ASP A 250 10.05 13.04 0.85
CA ASP A 250 9.51 13.31 -0.47
C ASP A 250 10.55 14.09 -1.32
N PRO A 251 10.84 13.66 -2.55
CA PRO A 251 10.18 12.59 -3.28
C PRO A 251 10.82 11.23 -2.98
N LYS A 252 9.97 10.21 -2.77
CA LYS A 252 10.42 8.80 -2.72
C LYS A 252 10.60 8.21 -4.11
N TYR A 253 9.74 8.61 -5.03
CA TYR A 253 9.74 8.18 -6.43
C TYR A 253 10.00 9.40 -7.33
N PHE A 254 11.06 9.33 -8.13
CA PHE A 254 11.55 10.45 -8.95
C PHE A 254 12.08 9.96 -10.29
N ASN A 255 12.36 10.89 -11.21
CA ASN A 255 13.15 10.62 -12.41
C ASN A 255 14.22 11.70 -12.60
N THR A 256 15.38 11.31 -13.10
CA THR A 256 16.48 12.20 -13.48
C THR A 256 16.54 12.42 -14.98
N GLY A 257 15.87 11.57 -15.77
CA GLY A 257 15.73 11.71 -17.21
C GLY A 257 14.26 11.69 -17.65
N VAL A 258 13.96 10.85 -18.64
CA VAL A 258 12.60 10.70 -19.17
C VAL A 258 11.78 9.84 -18.21
N ALA A 259 10.72 10.40 -17.64
CA ALA A 259 9.87 9.71 -16.66
C ALA A 259 9.42 8.33 -17.15
N ALA A 260 8.93 8.20 -18.38
CA ALA A 260 8.49 6.92 -18.95
C ALA A 260 9.56 5.82 -18.95
N ALA A 261 10.85 6.18 -19.07
CA ALA A 261 11.97 5.25 -19.07
C ALA A 261 12.54 4.99 -17.66
N GLU A 262 12.18 5.82 -16.67
CA GLU A 262 12.71 5.76 -15.32
C GLU A 262 11.56 5.72 -14.32
N GLN A 263 10.95 4.55 -14.18
CA GLN A 263 9.89 4.29 -13.21
C GLN A 263 10.50 3.65 -11.95
N LYS A 264 10.37 4.32 -10.80
CA LYS A 264 10.84 3.77 -9.53
C LYS A 264 9.88 2.69 -9.04
N PRO A 265 10.38 1.56 -8.54
CA PRO A 265 9.54 0.50 -8.04
C PRO A 265 8.98 0.81 -6.64
N ILE A 266 7.84 0.21 -6.31
CA ILE A 266 7.23 0.30 -4.96
C ILE A 266 7.64 -0.92 -4.15
N ALA A 267 8.16 -0.71 -2.94
CA ALA A 267 8.51 -1.80 -2.02
C ALA A 267 7.24 -2.39 -1.39
N ILE A 268 7.09 -3.70 -1.46
CA ILE A 268 5.96 -4.43 -0.87
C ILE A 268 6.39 -5.32 0.30
N ALA A 269 7.67 -5.68 0.38
CA ALA A 269 8.29 -6.30 1.54
C ALA A 269 9.72 -5.78 1.70
N LYS A 270 10.12 -5.44 2.92
CA LYS A 270 11.48 -4.95 3.21
C LYS A 270 11.86 -5.22 4.67
N GLY A 271 13.14 -5.52 4.90
CA GLY A 271 13.64 -6.06 6.17
C GLY A 271 13.29 -5.25 7.42
N GLU A 272 13.09 -3.93 7.29
CA GLU A 272 12.65 -3.01 8.35
C GLU A 272 11.38 -3.52 9.05
N GLU A 273 10.45 -4.11 8.30
CA GLU A 273 9.21 -4.63 8.86
C GLU A 273 9.41 -5.77 9.86
N ALA A 274 10.42 -6.62 9.67
CA ALA A 274 10.71 -7.70 10.60
C ALA A 274 11.08 -7.15 11.98
N TYR A 275 11.92 -6.11 12.01
CA TYR A 275 12.28 -5.42 13.25
C TYR A 275 11.06 -4.77 13.91
N LEU A 276 10.19 -4.12 13.13
CA LEU A 276 9.00 -3.45 13.67
C LEU A 276 7.98 -4.44 14.24
N ILE A 277 7.79 -5.61 13.60
CA ILE A 277 6.96 -6.71 14.13
C ILE A 277 7.54 -7.20 15.47
N ILE A 278 8.84 -7.46 15.53
CA ILE A 278 9.50 -7.94 16.76
C ILE A 278 9.42 -6.89 17.87
N ALA A 279 9.69 -5.62 17.55
CA ALA A 279 9.64 -4.53 18.52
C ALA A 279 8.22 -4.37 19.09
N GLU A 280 7.17 -4.41 18.26
CA GLU A 280 5.78 -4.33 18.76
C GLU A 280 5.44 -5.49 19.71
N SER A 281 5.89 -6.70 19.38
CA SER A 281 5.73 -7.89 20.23
C SER A 281 6.44 -7.73 21.57
N GLN A 282 7.67 -7.20 21.56
CA GLN A 282 8.44 -6.90 22.78
C GLN A 282 7.78 -5.80 23.62
N ILE A 283 7.22 -4.75 23.00
CA ILE A 283 6.50 -3.69 23.71
C ILE A 283 5.21 -4.23 24.35
N ALA A 284 4.47 -5.08 23.64
CA ALA A 284 3.29 -5.75 24.17
C ALA A 284 3.63 -6.65 25.37
N ALA A 285 4.79 -7.30 25.35
CA ALA A 285 5.32 -8.09 26.46
C ALA A 285 5.95 -7.27 27.60
N ASN A 286 5.94 -5.92 27.51
CA ASN A 286 6.62 -4.99 28.43
C ASN A 286 8.16 -5.14 28.50
N ASP A 287 8.79 -5.72 27.47
CA ASP A 287 10.26 -5.79 27.33
C ASP A 287 10.79 -4.57 26.57
N PHE A 288 10.70 -3.40 27.21
CA PHE A 288 11.14 -2.13 26.62
C PHE A 288 12.64 -2.07 26.29
N PRO A 289 13.57 -2.63 27.12
CA PRO A 289 14.98 -2.70 26.74
C PRO A 289 15.21 -3.46 25.44
N ALA A 290 14.57 -4.62 25.26
CA ALA A 290 14.71 -5.38 24.01
C ALA A 290 14.08 -4.64 22.83
N ALA A 291 12.87 -4.08 22.99
CA ALA A 291 12.22 -3.29 21.94
C ALA A 291 13.07 -2.11 21.47
N ARG A 292 13.66 -1.37 22.42
CA ARG A 292 14.57 -0.27 22.13
C ARG A 292 15.76 -0.75 21.31
N GLN A 293 16.40 -1.83 21.73
CA GLN A 293 17.56 -2.37 21.03
C GLN A 293 17.19 -2.87 19.62
N THR A 294 16.04 -3.52 19.47
CA THR A 294 15.51 -3.96 18.17
C THR A 294 15.36 -2.78 17.21
N MET A 295 14.73 -1.68 17.66
CA MET A 295 14.55 -0.48 16.84
C MET A 295 15.88 0.21 16.50
N LYS A 296 16.83 0.26 17.46
CA LYS A 296 18.20 0.78 17.19
C LYS A 296 18.93 -0.05 16.15
N ASN A 297 18.86 -1.38 16.25
CA ASN A 297 19.47 -2.29 15.29
C ASN A 297 18.86 -2.13 13.90
N MET A 298 17.54 -1.91 13.79
CA MET A 298 16.90 -1.62 12.52
C MET A 298 17.49 -0.36 11.87
N ILE A 299 17.62 0.72 12.64
CA ILE A 299 18.16 1.99 12.15
C ILE A 299 19.61 1.81 11.69
N SER A 300 20.46 1.19 12.53
CA SER A 300 21.89 1.09 12.27
C SER A 300 22.27 0.00 11.26
N GLU A 301 21.52 -1.10 11.18
CA GLU A 301 21.89 -2.27 10.36
C GLU A 301 21.09 -2.40 9.06
N VAL A 302 19.97 -1.67 8.91
CA VAL A 302 19.13 -1.73 7.71
C VAL A 302 18.90 -0.35 7.12
N VAL A 303 18.31 0.58 7.86
CA VAL A 303 17.92 1.90 7.33
C VAL A 303 19.15 2.69 6.89
N SER A 304 20.22 2.69 7.70
CA SER A 304 21.48 3.40 7.39
C SER A 304 22.18 2.87 6.13
N LEU A 305 21.91 1.62 5.74
CA LEU A 305 22.52 0.96 4.59
C LEU A 305 21.74 1.18 3.29
N ARG A 306 20.53 1.78 3.36
CA ARG A 306 19.74 2.08 2.16
C ARG A 306 20.39 3.21 1.36
N THR A 307 20.39 3.05 0.04
CA THR A 307 20.93 4.06 -0.87
C THR A 307 20.10 5.34 -0.81
N ILE A 308 20.78 6.46 -0.61
CA ILE A 308 20.21 7.81 -0.69
C ILE A 308 20.67 8.43 -2.00
N THR A 309 19.74 9.02 -2.77
CA THR A 309 20.07 9.67 -4.04
C THR A 309 19.83 11.17 -3.95
N ALA A 310 20.80 11.98 -4.38
CA ALA A 310 20.61 13.42 -4.50
C ALA A 310 19.81 13.75 -5.77
N VAL A 311 18.65 14.38 -5.62
CA VAL A 311 17.69 14.68 -6.69
C VAL A 311 17.46 16.19 -6.78
N ASP A 312 17.36 16.70 -8.01
CA ASP A 312 16.88 18.06 -8.25
C ASP A 312 15.34 18.04 -8.23
N ASP A 313 14.78 18.63 -7.18
CA ASP A 313 13.34 18.76 -6.94
C ASP A 313 12.93 20.25 -6.90
N SER A 314 13.74 21.13 -7.53
CA SER A 314 13.52 22.59 -7.53
C SER A 314 12.26 23.05 -8.29
N LYS A 315 11.64 22.15 -9.05
CA LYS A 315 10.45 22.42 -9.88
C LYS A 315 9.13 22.09 -9.19
N GLU A 316 9.17 21.56 -7.98
CA GLU A 316 7.99 21.25 -7.20
C GLU A 316 7.11 22.47 -6.95
N THR A 317 5.81 22.22 -6.84
CA THR A 317 4.79 23.22 -6.51
C THR A 317 3.77 22.62 -5.53
N ARG A 318 4.25 22.15 -4.37
CA ARG A 318 3.39 21.65 -3.28
C ARG A 318 2.38 22.68 -2.78
N ASN A 319 2.64 23.98 -2.97
CA ASN A 319 1.71 25.06 -2.68
C ASN A 319 0.86 25.54 -3.88
N GLY A 320 0.96 24.85 -5.02
CA GLY A 320 0.30 25.22 -6.27
C GLY A 320 -1.18 24.81 -6.38
N GLY A 321 -1.69 24.05 -5.41
CA GLY A 321 -3.04 23.48 -5.42
C GLY A 321 -3.94 24.02 -4.29
N ASN A 322 -4.55 23.09 -3.56
CA ASN A 322 -5.53 23.37 -2.50
C ASN A 322 -4.93 24.08 -1.27
N ARG A 323 -3.61 23.94 -1.03
CA ARG A 323 -2.91 24.54 0.12
C ARG A 323 -1.85 25.53 -0.34
N LYS A 324 -2.23 26.79 -0.51
CA LYS A 324 -1.31 27.87 -0.93
C LYS A 324 -0.29 28.26 0.14
N ASP A 325 -0.55 27.87 1.38
CA ASP A 325 0.24 28.12 2.56
C ASP A 325 1.32 27.06 2.82
N TYR A 326 1.42 26.01 1.99
CA TYR A 326 2.48 25.00 2.15
C TYR A 326 3.88 25.64 2.00
N PRO A 327 4.82 25.40 2.94
CA PRO A 327 6.15 26.00 2.88
C PRO A 327 7.02 25.37 1.78
N LEU A 328 7.69 26.21 0.98
CA LEU A 328 8.64 25.78 -0.07
C LEU A 328 10.11 25.95 0.34
N THR A 329 10.35 26.54 1.51
CA THR A 329 11.68 26.73 2.08
C THR A 329 11.73 26.10 3.46
N ALA A 330 12.95 25.80 3.93
CA ALA A 330 13.15 25.19 5.23
C ALA A 330 12.51 26.04 6.34
N VAL A 331 11.65 25.39 7.13
CA VAL A 331 10.96 25.95 8.29
C VAL A 331 10.90 24.91 9.40
N LYS A 332 10.63 25.36 10.62
CA LYS A 332 10.42 24.47 11.76
C LYS A 332 9.02 23.87 11.73
N VAL A 333 8.90 22.65 12.26
CA VAL A 333 7.63 21.91 12.33
C VAL A 333 7.37 21.48 13.76
N LYS A 334 6.15 21.68 14.24
CA LYS A 334 5.60 21.09 15.48
C LYS A 334 4.58 20.01 15.08
N PHE A 335 4.68 18.82 15.66
CA PHE A 335 3.79 17.71 15.29
C PHE A 335 2.38 17.83 15.89
N ASP A 336 2.20 18.71 16.88
CA ASP A 336 0.92 19.24 17.33
C ASP A 336 1.15 20.60 18.00
N GLU A 337 0.10 21.21 18.55
CA GLU A 337 0.17 22.52 19.23
C GLU A 337 1.08 22.53 20.47
N ASN A 338 1.29 21.38 21.11
CA ASN A 338 2.04 21.22 22.36
C ASN A 338 3.49 20.74 22.14
N ASP A 339 3.83 20.27 20.93
CA ASP A 339 5.17 19.79 20.59
C ASP A 339 6.17 20.96 20.48
N SER A 340 7.46 20.69 20.66
CA SER A 340 8.50 21.69 20.43
C SER A 340 8.83 21.83 18.94
N PRO A 341 9.16 23.03 18.43
CA PRO A 341 9.56 23.20 17.03
C PRO A 341 10.81 22.39 16.67
N ARG A 342 10.75 21.62 15.58
CA ARG A 342 11.82 20.75 15.09
C ARG A 342 12.31 21.18 13.71
N ASP A 343 13.60 21.07 13.47
CA ASP A 343 14.24 21.44 12.20
C ASP A 343 14.39 20.25 11.24
N GLY A 344 14.57 20.56 9.96
CA GLY A 344 14.99 19.59 8.93
C GLY A 344 13.92 18.62 8.45
N TYR A 345 12.64 18.91 8.72
CA TYR A 345 11.49 18.18 8.18
C TYR A 345 11.03 18.77 6.85
N VAL A 346 10.82 20.08 6.76
CA VAL A 346 10.58 20.77 5.49
C VAL A 346 11.93 21.13 4.87
N LEU A 347 12.17 20.70 3.64
CA LEU A 347 13.42 20.96 2.93
C LEU A 347 13.34 22.27 2.13
N ASN A 348 14.50 22.93 1.97
CA ASN A 348 14.64 24.01 0.99
C ASN A 348 15.11 23.44 -0.34
N ARG A 349 14.23 23.39 -1.34
CA ARG A 349 14.54 22.79 -2.65
C ARG A 349 14.97 23.80 -3.70
N THR A 350 15.00 25.08 -3.33
CA THR A 350 15.56 26.15 -4.16
C THR A 350 17.08 26.29 -4.02
N THR A 351 17.67 25.69 -2.98
CA THR A 351 19.10 25.83 -2.64
C THR A 351 19.97 24.64 -3.07
N GLY A 352 19.47 23.78 -3.96
CA GLY A 352 20.22 22.65 -4.51
C GLY A 352 19.44 21.35 -4.49
N LYS A 353 20.16 20.23 -4.66
CA LYS A 353 19.58 18.90 -4.64
C LYS A 353 19.17 18.49 -3.23
N VAL A 354 18.08 17.71 -3.13
CA VAL A 354 17.61 17.10 -1.89
C VAL A 354 17.89 15.60 -1.87
N ASN A 355 17.89 15.01 -0.68
CA ASN A 355 18.06 13.57 -0.51
C ASN A 355 16.73 12.85 -0.73
N ALA A 356 16.69 11.92 -1.68
CA ALA A 356 15.57 11.01 -1.91
C ALA A 356 15.86 9.63 -1.28
N TYR A 357 14.93 9.17 -0.45
CA TYR A 357 15.00 7.91 0.30
C TYR A 357 14.15 6.83 -0.38
N THR A 358 14.68 6.17 -1.41
CA THR A 358 13.89 5.28 -2.30
C THR A 358 13.35 4.01 -1.65
N VAL A 359 13.88 3.60 -0.49
CA VAL A 359 13.43 2.41 0.26
C VAL A 359 12.92 2.78 1.64
N SER A 360 13.75 3.44 2.47
CA SER A 360 13.36 3.90 3.79
C SER A 360 14.23 5.08 4.22
N GLY A 361 13.63 5.98 4.99
CA GLY A 361 14.33 7.02 5.74
C GLY A 361 13.62 7.23 7.08
N THR A 362 14.31 7.83 8.03
CA THR A 362 13.73 8.20 9.32
C THR A 362 14.50 9.36 9.94
N LYS A 363 13.78 10.19 10.71
CA LYS A 363 14.32 11.21 11.60
C LYS A 363 14.33 10.77 13.06
N VAL A 364 13.87 9.55 13.36
CA VAL A 364 14.00 8.96 14.70
C VAL A 364 15.48 8.66 14.95
N THR A 365 15.96 9.03 16.12
CA THR A 365 17.35 8.88 16.55
C THR A 365 17.47 7.92 17.73
N ASP A 366 18.70 7.48 18.01
CA ASP A 366 19.00 6.71 19.22
C ASP A 366 18.62 7.46 20.49
N ALA A 367 18.75 8.79 20.51
CA ALA A 367 18.37 9.62 21.63
C ALA A 367 16.85 9.65 21.86
N ASP A 368 16.05 9.68 20.78
CA ASP A 368 14.60 9.53 20.89
C ASP A 368 14.24 8.18 21.53
N LEU A 369 14.90 7.10 21.07
CA LEU A 369 14.69 5.74 21.56
C LEU A 369 15.14 5.55 23.02
N ASP A 370 16.25 6.19 23.43
CA ASP A 370 16.74 6.16 24.81
C ASP A 370 15.84 6.95 25.76
N ALA A 371 15.22 8.03 25.28
CA ALA A 371 14.29 8.84 26.05
C ALA A 371 12.94 8.14 26.30
N ALA A 372 12.54 7.19 25.45
CA ALA A 372 11.31 6.42 25.65
C ALA A 372 11.43 5.48 26.86
N ALA A 373 10.54 5.67 27.84
CA ALA A 373 10.59 4.95 29.11
C ALA A 373 9.32 4.13 29.38
N THR A 374 8.20 4.51 28.77
CA THR A 374 6.90 3.86 28.95
C THR A 374 6.46 3.07 27.73
N GLN A 375 5.44 2.22 27.89
CA GLN A 375 4.80 1.55 26.75
C GLN A 375 4.27 2.57 25.73
N ASP A 376 3.71 3.69 26.19
CA ASP A 376 3.15 4.74 25.34
C ASP A 376 4.24 5.44 24.53
N ASP A 377 5.38 5.76 25.15
CA ASP A 377 6.53 6.34 24.45
C ASP A 377 7.06 5.39 23.38
N MET A 378 7.19 4.11 23.71
CA MET A 378 7.68 3.09 22.78
C MET A 378 6.72 2.87 21.61
N MET A 379 5.41 2.79 21.87
CA MET A 379 4.40 2.66 20.81
C MET A 379 4.35 3.90 19.93
N TYR A 380 4.48 5.10 20.50
CA TYR A 380 4.57 6.34 19.75
C TYR A 380 5.76 6.34 18.78
N ILE A 381 6.96 6.00 19.26
CA ILE A 381 8.15 5.93 18.41
C ILE A 381 8.03 4.81 17.37
N LEU A 382 7.52 3.64 17.75
CA LEU A 382 7.30 2.52 16.83
C LEU A 382 6.39 2.94 15.66
N TYR A 383 5.25 3.56 15.94
CA TYR A 383 4.31 3.94 14.88
C TYR A 383 4.76 5.15 14.07
N ARG A 384 5.57 6.04 14.66
CA ARG A 384 6.32 7.05 13.92
C ARG A 384 7.33 6.40 12.97
N LEU A 385 8.09 5.40 13.42
CA LEU A 385 9.00 4.64 12.56
C LEU A 385 8.25 3.94 11.43
N ARG A 386 7.12 3.29 11.71
CA ARG A 386 6.26 2.67 10.68
C ARG A 386 5.82 3.69 9.64
N GLN A 387 5.34 4.86 10.07
CA GLN A 387 4.93 5.94 9.17
C GLN A 387 6.08 6.42 8.28
N GLU A 388 7.22 6.77 8.87
CA GLU A 388 8.37 7.31 8.12
C GLU A 388 8.99 6.25 7.18
N ILE A 389 9.12 5.00 7.65
CA ILE A 389 9.71 3.92 6.86
C ILE A 389 8.79 3.54 5.69
N PHE A 390 7.49 3.33 5.93
CA PHE A 390 6.53 2.85 4.92
C PHE A 390 5.80 3.96 4.16
N MET A 391 6.23 5.22 4.30
CA MET A 391 5.63 6.34 3.56
C MET A 391 5.59 6.05 2.06
N SER A 392 4.47 6.39 1.40
CA SER A 392 4.25 6.17 -0.04
C SER A 392 4.12 4.70 -0.46
N GLU A 393 3.94 3.76 0.47
CA GLU A 393 3.85 2.31 0.21
C GLU A 393 2.48 1.68 0.55
N GLY A 394 1.49 2.50 0.90
CA GLY A 394 0.11 2.09 1.12
C GLY A 394 -0.15 1.39 2.46
N ARG A 395 0.74 1.57 3.45
CA ARG A 395 0.66 0.86 4.75
C ARG A 395 -0.08 1.63 5.82
N ARG A 396 -0.08 2.96 5.73
CA ARG A 396 -0.56 3.82 6.82
C ARG A 396 -2.05 3.69 7.09
N MET A 397 -2.88 3.49 6.06
CA MET A 397 -4.32 3.24 6.21
C MET A 397 -4.62 2.07 7.16
N ALA A 398 -3.90 0.96 7.01
CA ALA A 398 -4.08 -0.23 7.86
C ALA A 398 -3.55 0.00 9.28
N ASP A 399 -2.48 0.78 9.44
CA ASP A 399 -1.96 1.16 10.77
C ASP A 399 -2.91 2.13 11.51
N LEU A 400 -3.72 2.90 10.78
CA LEU A 400 -4.82 3.72 11.30
C LEU A 400 -6.10 2.91 11.60
N GLY A 401 -6.11 1.61 11.30
CA GLY A 401 -7.27 0.74 11.52
C GLY A 401 -8.43 0.99 10.55
N ILE A 402 -8.18 1.62 9.40
CA ILE A 402 -9.21 1.95 8.41
C ILE A 402 -9.33 0.81 7.39
N LYS A 403 -10.56 0.42 7.04
CA LYS A 403 -10.86 -0.54 5.96
C LYS A 403 -11.99 -0.07 5.07
N PHE A 404 -11.83 -0.31 3.77
CA PHE A 404 -12.82 -0.11 2.74
C PHE A 404 -14.02 -1.06 2.90
N PRO A 405 -15.23 -0.60 2.55
CA PRO A 405 -16.39 -1.47 2.37
C PRO A 405 -16.28 -2.29 1.08
N VAL A 406 -17.15 -3.29 0.92
CA VAL A 406 -17.45 -3.91 -0.38
C VAL A 406 -18.14 -2.90 -1.28
N SER A 407 -17.71 -2.80 -2.54
CA SER A 407 -18.23 -1.83 -3.50
C SER A 407 -19.69 -2.08 -3.88
N GLN A 408 -20.39 -1.02 -4.30
CA GLN A 408 -21.75 -1.10 -4.80
C GLN A 408 -21.86 -1.99 -6.05
N THR A 409 -20.86 -1.98 -6.93
CA THR A 409 -20.84 -2.87 -8.10
C THR A 409 -20.91 -4.33 -7.68
N GLU A 410 -20.11 -4.74 -6.69
CA GLU A 410 -20.17 -6.11 -6.18
C GLU A 410 -21.49 -6.38 -5.48
N GLN A 411 -21.97 -5.44 -4.65
CA GLN A 411 -23.27 -5.56 -3.97
C GLN A 411 -24.43 -5.81 -4.94
N LEU A 412 -24.47 -5.10 -6.05
CA LEU A 412 -25.54 -5.24 -7.05
C LEU A 412 -25.47 -6.54 -7.85
N ASN A 413 -24.28 -7.15 -7.93
CA ASN A 413 -24.05 -8.34 -8.76
C ASN A 413 -23.89 -9.64 -7.95
N ASN A 414 -23.64 -9.57 -6.65
CA ASN A 414 -23.37 -10.73 -5.81
C ASN A 414 -24.37 -10.83 -4.64
N PRO A 415 -25.27 -11.82 -4.65
CA PRO A 415 -26.33 -11.96 -3.64
C PRO A 415 -25.79 -12.30 -2.23
N HIS A 416 -24.51 -12.65 -2.09
CA HIS A 416 -23.87 -12.90 -0.80
C HIS A 416 -23.37 -11.62 -0.11
N VAL A 417 -23.39 -10.47 -0.79
CA VAL A 417 -23.05 -9.19 -0.19
C VAL A 417 -24.22 -8.72 0.68
N LYS A 418 -23.96 -8.52 1.97
CA LYS A 418 -24.93 -8.09 2.98
C LYS A 418 -24.68 -6.64 3.38
N ASP A 419 -25.63 -6.06 4.11
CA ASP A 419 -25.57 -4.67 4.57
C ASP A 419 -24.36 -4.38 5.48
N GLU A 420 -23.88 -5.36 6.25
CA GLU A 420 -22.66 -5.20 7.03
C GLU A 420 -21.40 -5.08 6.16
N HIS A 421 -21.39 -5.67 4.96
CA HIS A 421 -20.21 -5.66 4.08
C HIS A 421 -20.01 -4.32 3.37
N ILE A 422 -21.09 -3.56 3.16
CA ILE A 422 -21.03 -2.24 2.50
C ILE A 422 -20.72 -1.09 3.49
N LYS A 423 -20.40 -1.41 4.75
CA LYS A 423 -20.01 -0.43 5.77
C LYS A 423 -18.50 -0.42 5.92
N LYS A 424 -17.90 0.77 5.82
CA LYS A 424 -16.47 0.98 6.09
C LYS A 424 -16.14 0.69 7.55
N GLN A 425 -14.89 0.33 7.83
CA GLN A 425 -14.31 0.42 9.16
C GLN A 425 -13.55 1.74 9.25
N LEU A 426 -14.00 2.64 10.11
CA LEU A 426 -13.37 3.93 10.38
C LEU A 426 -13.38 4.13 11.90
N PRO A 427 -12.24 3.98 12.60
CA PRO A 427 -12.20 4.16 14.04
C PRO A 427 -12.68 5.55 14.45
N SER A 428 -13.44 5.65 15.54
CA SER A 428 -14.15 6.87 15.93
C SER A 428 -13.24 8.04 16.31
N PHE A 429 -11.97 7.75 16.62
CA PHE A 429 -10.95 8.74 16.96
C PHE A 429 -10.23 9.32 15.72
N ILE A 430 -10.50 8.80 14.51
CA ILE A 430 -9.94 9.37 13.28
C ILE A 430 -10.60 10.73 13.01
N PRO A 431 -9.82 11.83 12.94
CA PRO A 431 -10.37 13.15 12.64
C PRO A 431 -11.05 13.20 11.27
N LEU A 432 -12.25 13.77 11.24
CA LEU A 432 -12.99 14.03 10.00
C LEU A 432 -12.61 15.41 9.42
N ASN A 433 -13.18 15.76 8.26
CA ASN A 433 -13.08 17.10 7.65
C ASN A 433 -11.63 17.57 7.44
N ARG A 434 -10.77 16.69 6.90
CA ARG A 434 -9.34 16.94 6.62
C ARG A 434 -8.47 17.11 7.86
N GLY A 435 -8.99 16.75 9.04
CA GLY A 435 -8.27 16.95 10.29
C GLY A 435 -6.90 16.27 10.30
N MET A 436 -6.79 15.06 9.75
CA MET A 436 -5.52 14.31 9.71
C MET A 436 -4.39 15.07 9.00
N ASP A 437 -4.70 15.84 7.98
CA ASP A 437 -3.73 16.53 7.12
C ASP A 437 -3.69 18.05 7.33
N ASP A 438 -4.43 18.54 8.33
CA ASP A 438 -4.55 19.96 8.62
C ASP A 438 -3.33 20.49 9.38
N PHE A 439 -2.92 21.71 9.05
CA PHE A 439 -1.81 22.40 9.70
C PHE A 439 -1.92 23.90 9.50
N THR A 440 -1.29 24.68 10.37
CA THR A 440 -1.21 26.13 10.25
C THR A 440 0.23 26.58 10.07
N VAL A 441 0.43 27.68 9.34
CA VAL A 441 1.73 28.34 9.21
C VAL A 441 1.70 29.68 9.96
N GLU A 442 2.56 29.82 10.96
CA GLU A 442 2.66 31.04 11.77
C GLU A 442 3.17 32.22 10.93
N ALA A 443 2.45 33.34 10.99
CA ALA A 443 2.88 34.58 10.33
C ALA A 443 4.19 35.11 10.95
N GLY A 444 5.15 35.47 10.10
CA GLY A 444 6.44 36.03 10.52
C GLY A 444 7.54 34.98 10.74
N THR A 445 7.27 33.92 11.52
CA THR A 445 8.25 32.84 11.77
C THR A 445 8.23 31.77 10.67
N GLY A 446 7.09 31.56 10.02
CA GLY A 446 6.88 30.48 9.07
C GLY A 446 6.81 29.09 9.72
N THR A 447 6.78 29.01 11.06
CA THR A 447 6.71 27.73 11.78
C THR A 447 5.40 27.04 11.45
N VAL A 448 5.50 25.77 11.08
CA VAL A 448 4.35 24.93 10.78
C VAL A 448 3.93 24.19 12.04
N THR A 449 2.65 24.23 12.36
CA THR A 449 2.05 23.44 13.45
C THR A 449 0.99 22.53 12.85
N MET A 450 1.23 21.22 12.94
CA MET A 450 0.23 20.22 12.57
C MET A 450 -0.95 20.28 13.54
N ARG A 451 -2.16 19.99 13.07
CA ARG A 451 -3.34 19.97 13.95
C ARG A 451 -3.40 18.73 14.83
N TYR A 452 -3.10 17.57 14.26
CA TYR A 452 -3.08 16.30 14.98
C TYR A 452 -1.77 15.55 14.71
N ASP A 453 -1.14 15.06 15.77
CA ASP A 453 -0.17 13.98 15.65
C ASP A 453 -0.91 12.65 15.72
N MET A 454 -1.20 12.05 14.57
CA MET A 454 -1.95 10.81 14.53
C MET A 454 -1.25 9.67 15.27
N ASN A 455 0.08 9.67 15.43
CA ASN A 455 0.75 8.66 16.24
C ASN A 455 0.42 8.81 17.74
N LYS A 456 0.29 10.05 18.24
CA LYS A 456 -0.21 10.28 19.61
C LYS A 456 -1.68 9.91 19.74
N VAL A 457 -2.51 10.23 18.73
CA VAL A 457 -3.94 9.85 18.72
C VAL A 457 -4.08 8.32 18.79
N LEU A 458 -3.27 7.56 18.05
CA LEU A 458 -3.27 6.09 18.12
C LEU A 458 -2.95 5.60 19.54
N VAL A 459 -1.86 6.09 20.14
CA VAL A 459 -1.46 5.69 21.51
C VAL A 459 -2.53 6.03 22.55
N GLN A 460 -3.18 7.19 22.45
CA GLN A 460 -4.30 7.57 23.32
C GLN A 460 -5.51 6.63 23.21
N ASN A 461 -5.65 5.95 22.07
CA ASN A 461 -6.74 5.02 21.79
C ASN A 461 -6.26 3.56 21.72
N LYS A 462 -5.13 3.23 22.37
CA LYS A 462 -4.45 1.94 22.18
C LYS A 462 -5.25 0.68 22.51
N SER A 463 -6.38 0.81 23.23
CA SER A 463 -7.31 -0.27 23.53
C SER A 463 -8.32 -0.58 22.40
N ALA A 464 -8.28 0.17 21.30
CA ALA A 464 -9.14 -0.05 20.15
C ALA A 464 -8.64 -1.25 19.32
N LYS A 465 -9.52 -2.23 19.08
CA LYS A 465 -9.19 -3.50 18.42
C LYS A 465 -8.75 -3.35 16.96
N GLU A 466 -9.05 -2.22 16.37
CA GLU A 466 -8.73 -1.90 14.98
C GLU A 466 -7.25 -1.55 14.78
N ILE A 467 -6.52 -1.23 15.85
CA ILE A 467 -5.12 -0.80 15.83
C ILE A 467 -4.26 -1.65 16.78
N PHE A 468 -2.93 -1.52 16.68
CA PHE A 468 -1.96 -2.22 17.53
C PHE A 468 -2.22 -3.73 17.66
N PRO A 469 -1.94 -4.53 16.62
CA PRO A 469 -2.38 -5.92 16.56
C PRO A 469 -1.94 -6.83 17.72
N PHE A 470 -0.92 -6.45 18.50
CA PHE A 470 -0.43 -7.24 19.64
C PHE A 470 -0.85 -6.71 21.02
N LEU A 471 -1.53 -5.57 21.10
CA LEU A 471 -1.97 -5.00 22.38
C LEU A 471 -3.42 -5.38 22.76
N ASN A 472 -4.22 -5.88 21.81
CA ASN A 472 -5.68 -6.00 21.93
C ASN A 472 -6.22 -7.41 21.77
#